data_AF-A0AAJ3LTP8-F1
#
_entry.id   AF-A0AAJ3LTP8-F1
#
_cell.length_a   1.000
_cell.length_b   1.000
_cell.length_c   1.000
_cell.angle_alpha   90.00
_cell.angle_beta   90.00
_cell.angle_gamma   90.00
#
_symmetry.space_group_name_H-M   'P 1'
#
loop_
_entity.id
_entity.type
_entity.pdbx_description
1 polymer ?
#
loop_
_entity_poly.entity_id
_entity_poly.type
_entity_poly.pdbx_seq_one_letter_code
_entity_poly.pdbx_strand_id
1 'polypeptide(L)' 'MSIQRSRAWRQCVNRKNKHQEMGSAQFAFKPEKKWRNLYTRSLKMTRAEQLGIEYPRISRSQRRLNALLDISES' A
#
# COMPACT_ATOMS: atom_id res chain seq x y z
N MET A 1 -9.99 7.93 25.23
CA MET A 1 -9.82 9.29 24.67
C MET A 1 -9.75 9.20 23.15
N SER A 2 -10.85 9.46 22.42
CA SER A 2 -10.82 9.41 20.95
C SER A 2 -10.14 10.69 20.43
N ILE A 3 -8.93 10.57 19.88
CA ILE A 3 -8.29 11.70 19.20
C ILE A 3 -9.09 11.94 17.92
N GLN A 4 -9.98 12.94 17.96
CA GLN A 4 -10.72 13.37 16.78
C GLN A 4 -9.72 13.92 15.77
N ARG A 5 -9.37 13.11 14.76
CA ARG A 5 -8.45 13.47 13.65
C ARG A 5 -9.13 14.45 12.70
N SER A 6 -9.47 15.62 13.24
CA SER A 6 -10.14 16.70 12.52
C SER A 6 -9.25 17.25 11.40
N ARG A 7 -9.83 18.04 10.50
CA ARG A 7 -9.09 18.67 9.40
C ARG A 7 -7.95 19.57 9.92
N ALA A 8 -8.19 20.32 10.99
CA ALA A 8 -7.18 21.16 11.65
C ALA A 8 -6.01 20.32 12.21
N TRP A 9 -6.32 19.18 12.83
CA TRP A 9 -5.28 18.25 13.31
C TRP A 9 -4.41 17.74 12.16
N ARG A 10 -5.03 17.34 11.03
CA ARG A 10 -4.31 16.89 9.83
C ARG A 10 -3.42 17.98 9.24
N GLN A 11 -3.89 19.22 9.14
CA GLN A 11 -3.08 20.34 8.65
C GLN A 11 -1.89 20.64 9.56
N CYS A 12 -2.09 20.62 10.88
CA CYS A 12 -1.02 20.83 11.86
C CYS A 12 0.07 19.75 11.76
N VAL A 13 -0.34 18.48 11.68
CA VAL A 13 0.57 17.33 11.54
C VAL A 13 1.33 17.39 10.21
N ASN A 14 0.64 17.65 9.10
CA ASN A 14 1.29 17.78 7.79
C ASN A 14 2.29 18.93 7.76
N ARG A 15 1.97 20.07 8.37
CA ARG A 15 2.89 21.20 8.49
C ARG A 15 4.14 20.85 9.30
N LYS A 16 3.99 20.13 10.43
CA LYS A 16 5.12 19.65 11.24
C LYS A 16 6.03 18.70 10.45
N ASN A 17 5.45 17.81 9.64
CA ASN A 17 6.19 16.81 8.88
C ASN A 17 6.74 17.34 7.53
N LYS A 18 6.26 18.49 7.03
CA LYS A 18 6.65 19.08 5.74
C LYS A 18 8.17 19.31 5.59
N HIS A 19 8.87 19.53 6.69
CA HIS A 19 10.31 19.78 6.70
C HIS A 19 11.15 18.54 7.05
N GLN A 20 10.52 17.42 7.44
CA GLN A 20 11.24 16.17 7.75
C GLN A 20 11.66 15.41 6.49
N GLU A 21 10.97 15.61 5.36
CA GLU A 21 11.32 14.96 4.08
C GLU A 21 12.48 15.65 3.34
N MET A 22 12.77 16.91 3.68
CA MET A 22 13.82 17.73 3.03
C MET A 22 15.11 17.82 3.85
N GLY A 23 15.13 17.21 5.04
CA GLY A 23 16.32 17.11 5.87
C GLY A 23 17.28 16.08 5.30
N SER A 24 18.55 16.47 5.21
CA SER A 24 19.72 15.67 4.87
C SER A 24 19.99 14.48 5.81
N ALA A 25 18.96 13.83 6.35
CA ALA A 25 19.06 12.46 6.80
C ALA A 25 19.19 11.58 5.54
N GLN A 26 20.35 11.67 4.89
CA GLN A 26 20.91 10.58 4.12
C GLN A 26 20.91 9.41 5.09
N PHE A 27 19.87 8.59 5.04
CA PHE A 27 19.88 7.32 5.74
C PHE A 27 21.11 6.60 5.19
N ALA A 28 22.18 6.52 5.99
CA ALA A 28 23.39 5.77 5.64
C ALA A 28 23.06 4.33 5.22
N PHE A 29 21.89 3.85 5.68
CA PHE A 29 21.26 2.61 5.27
C PHE A 29 19.79 2.85 4.90
N LYS A 30 19.42 2.61 3.64
CA LYS A 30 18.00 2.55 3.25
C LYS A 30 17.36 1.38 4.01
N PRO A 31 16.24 1.58 4.74
CA PRO A 31 15.57 0.48 5.42
C PRO A 31 15.20 -0.61 4.42
N GLU A 32 15.23 -1.87 4.86
CA GLU A 32 14.86 -2.99 4.01
C GLU A 32 13.47 -2.76 3.40
N LYS A 33 13.40 -2.90 2.07
CA LYS A 33 12.17 -2.70 1.32
C LYS A 33 11.10 -3.64 1.88
N LYS A 34 10.04 -3.08 2.47
CA LYS A 34 8.87 -3.86 2.91
C LYS A 34 8.15 -4.41 1.67
N TRP A 35 8.50 -5.63 1.27
CA TRP A 35 7.90 -6.32 0.10
C TRP A 35 6.39 -6.56 0.22
N ARG A 36 5.81 -6.46 1.42
CA ARG A 36 4.35 -6.41 1.61
C ARG A 36 3.69 -5.14 1.06
N ASN A 37 4.46 -4.07 0.86
CA ASN A 37 4.00 -2.78 0.36
C ASN A 37 4.39 -2.57 -1.10
N LEU A 38 4.21 -3.56 -1.99
CA LEU A 38 4.34 -3.32 -3.44
C LEU A 38 3.21 -2.37 -3.85
N TYR A 39 3.53 -1.07 -3.91
CA TYR A 39 2.57 0.02 -4.12
C TYR A 39 1.90 -0.04 -5.49
N THR A 40 2.58 -0.58 -6.50
CA THR A 40 2.09 -0.61 -7.89
C THR A 40 1.83 -2.02 -8.37
N ARG A 41 0.91 -2.13 -9.34
CA ARG A 41 0.61 -3.40 -10.02
C ARG A 41 1.84 -4.00 -10.69
N SER A 42 2.70 -3.19 -11.30
CA SER A 42 3.94 -3.65 -11.96
C SER A 42 4.86 -4.40 -11.00
N LEU A 43 5.06 -3.84 -9.80
CA LEU A 43 5.90 -4.47 -8.78
C LEU A 43 5.32 -5.81 -8.29
N LYS A 44 4.00 -5.94 -8.24
CA LYS A 44 3.33 -7.20 -7.89
C LYS A 44 3.45 -8.25 -8.99
N MET A 45 3.41 -7.85 -10.26
CA MET A 45 3.66 -8.74 -11.40
C MET A 45 5.09 -9.32 -11.33
N THR A 46 6.11 -8.47 -11.19
CA THR A 46 7.51 -8.90 -11.09
C THR A 46 7.73 -9.84 -9.90
N ARG A 47 7.04 -9.61 -8.78
CA ARG A 47 7.15 -10.50 -7.62
C ARG A 47 6.49 -11.86 -7.87
N ALA A 48 5.35 -11.89 -8.56
CA ALA A 48 4.68 -13.12 -8.93
C ALA A 48 5.56 -13.96 -9.87
N GLU A 49 6.19 -13.31 -10.86
CA GLU A 49 7.19 -13.94 -11.75
C GLU A 49 8.36 -14.53 -10.96
N GLN A 50 8.92 -13.79 -10.00
CA GLN A 50 9.99 -14.31 -9.12
C GLN A 50 9.58 -15.54 -8.30
N LEU A 51 8.30 -15.63 -7.92
CA LEU A 51 7.76 -16.73 -7.14
C LEU A 51 7.25 -17.89 -8.02
N GLY A 52 7.33 -17.75 -9.35
CA GLY A 52 6.82 -18.75 -10.29
C GLY A 52 5.29 -18.88 -10.30
N ILE A 53 4.57 -17.85 -9.84
CA ILE A 53 3.10 -17.83 -9.81
C ILE A 53 2.58 -16.78 -10.80
N GLU A 54 1.43 -17.04 -11.42
CA GLU A 54 0.78 -16.03 -12.25
C GLU A 54 0.05 -15.01 -11.36
N TYR A 55 0.39 -13.72 -11.51
CA TYR A 55 -0.36 -12.67 -10.84
C TYR A 55 -1.77 -12.54 -11.45
N PRO A 56 -2.85 -12.49 -10.65
CA PRO A 56 -4.21 -12.46 -11.18
C PRO A 56 -4.43 -11.23 -12.06
N ARG A 57 -4.61 -11.48 -13.35
CA ARG A 57 -5.00 -10.47 -14.36
C ARG A 57 -6.52 -10.27 -14.39
N ILE A 58 -7.15 -10.41 -13.24
CA ILE A 58 -8.60 -10.39 -13.10
C ILE A 58 -9.08 -8.93 -13.12
N SER A 59 -10.04 -8.64 -13.99
CA SER A 59 -10.70 -7.33 -14.05
C SER A 59 -11.42 -7.01 -12.74
N ARG A 60 -11.72 -5.74 -12.48
CA ARG A 60 -12.45 -5.36 -11.26
C ARG A 60 -13.86 -5.96 -11.20
N SER A 61 -14.51 -6.17 -12.35
CA SER A 61 -15.81 -6.83 -12.43
C SER A 61 -15.69 -8.31 -12.07
N GLN A 62 -14.74 -9.01 -12.66
CA GLN A 62 -14.55 -10.45 -12.41
C GLN A 62 -14.13 -10.72 -10.96
N ARG A 63 -13.30 -9.87 -10.35
CA ARG A 63 -12.94 -10.00 -8.93
C ARG A 63 -14.14 -9.88 -7.99
N ARG A 64 -15.08 -8.97 -8.31
CA ARG A 64 -16.32 -8.82 -7.55
C ARG A 64 -17.22 -10.03 -7.69
N LEU A 65 -17.33 -10.57 -8.91
CA LEU A 65 -18.13 -11.76 -9.17
C LEU A 65 -17.58 -12.98 -8.40
N ASN A 66 -16.27 -13.21 -8.46
CA ASN A 66 -15.64 -14.30 -7.70
C ASN A 66 -15.90 -14.17 -6.18
N ALA A 67 -15.77 -12.95 -5.62
CA ALA A 67 -16.04 -12.73 -4.21
C ALA A 67 -17.51 -13.02 -3.82
N LEU A 68 -18.47 -12.79 -4.72
CA LEU A 68 -19.88 -13.16 -4.47
C LEU A 68 -20.10 -14.67 -4.53
N LEU A 69 -19.40 -15.36 -5.45
CA LEU A 69 -19.44 -16.82 -5.56
C LEU A 69 -18.84 -17.49 -4.32
N ASP A 70 -17.67 -17.03 -3.86
CA ASP A 70 -17.01 -17.55 -2.66
C ASP A 70 -17.92 -17.47 -1.41
N ILE A 71 -18.74 -16.41 -1.30
CA ILE A 71 -19.72 -16.22 -0.21
C ILE A 71 -20.89 -17.20 -0.35
N SER A 72 -21.32 -17.53 -1.57
CA SER A 72 -22.44 -18.45 -1.80
C SER A 72 -22.07 -19.92 -1.65
N GLU A 73 -20.79 -20.26 -1.80
CA GLU A 73 -20.27 -21.62 -1.70
C GLU A 73 -19.76 -21.98 -0.29
N SER A 74 -19.76 -21.02 0.64
CA SER A 74 -19.38 -21.20 2.06
C SER A 74 -20.60 -21.39 2.96
#